data_AF-A0A485LRZ2-F1
#
_entry.id   AF-A0A485LRZ2-F1
#
_cell.length_a   1.000
_cell.length_b   1.000
_cell.length_c   1.000
_cell.angle_alpha   90.00
_cell.angle_beta   90.00
_cell.angle_gamma   90.00
#
_symmetry.space_group_name_H-M   'P 1'
#
loop_
_entity.id
_entity.type
_entity.pdbx_description
1 polymer ?
#
loop_
_entity_poly.entity_id
_entity_poly.type
_entity_poly.pdbx_seq_one_letter_code
_entity_poly.pdbx_strand_id
1 'polypeptide(L)' 'MGAVSKYPYPKHTWSPAGGWWNEPKNWKNRTAILSGLMIALIVPMVAFSNKNNAKYSHATKHSSDDE' A
#
# COMPACT_ATOMS: atom_id res chain seq x y z
N MET A 1 -22.75 1.91 8.05
CA MET A 1 -22.78 1.19 6.76
C MET A 1 -23.42 -0.15 7.07
N GLY A 2 -24.60 -0.43 6.51
CA GLY A 2 -25.30 -1.71 6.70
C GLY A 2 -26.82 -1.55 6.65
N ALA A 3 -27.44 -1.85 5.50
CA ALA A 3 -28.88 -1.78 5.26
C ALA A 3 -29.63 -3.10 5.61
N VAL A 4 -28.94 -4.04 6.28
CA VAL A 4 -29.44 -5.39 6.57
C VAL A 4 -29.56 -5.57 8.08
N SER A 5 -30.65 -6.21 8.53
CA SER A 5 -30.89 -6.54 9.94
C SER A 5 -29.78 -7.43 10.49
N LYS A 6 -29.17 -7.03 11.61
CA LYS A 6 -28.17 -7.84 12.33
C LYS A 6 -28.83 -9.13 12.84
N TYR A 7 -28.33 -10.28 12.39
CA TYR A 7 -28.70 -11.60 12.94
C TYR A 7 -27.92 -11.91 14.22
N PRO A 8 -28.42 -12.79 15.11
CA PRO A 8 -27.70 -13.22 16.29
C PRO A 8 -26.33 -13.82 15.92
N TYR A 9 -25.29 -13.45 16.66
CA TYR A 9 -23.92 -13.92 16.43
C TYR A 9 -23.21 -14.16 17.76
N PRO A 10 -22.20 -15.05 17.81
CA PRO A 10 -21.41 -15.29 19.01
C PRO A 10 -20.59 -14.04 19.38
N LYS A 11 -20.76 -13.55 20.60
CA LYS A 11 -20.13 -12.30 21.08
C LYS A 11 -18.65 -12.44 21.45
N HIS A 12 -18.21 -13.66 21.74
CA HIS A 12 -16.87 -13.96 22.26
C HIS A 12 -15.97 -14.66 21.24
N THR A 13 -16.16 -14.39 19.95
CA THR A 13 -15.33 -14.95 18.89
C THR A 13 -14.27 -13.92 18.50
N TRP A 14 -13.00 -14.30 18.63
CA TRP A 14 -11.88 -13.49 18.16
C TRP A 14 -11.45 -13.94 16.77
N SER A 15 -11.26 -12.97 15.88
CA SER A 15 -10.68 -13.17 14.55
C SER A 15 -9.80 -11.97 14.23
N PRO A 16 -8.61 -12.17 13.64
CA PRO A 16 -7.70 -11.08 13.31
C PRO A 16 -8.29 -10.10 12.28
N ALA A 17 -9.18 -10.58 11.40
CA ALA A 17 -9.87 -9.73 10.40
C ALA A 17 -11.13 -9.05 10.95
N GLY A 18 -11.56 -9.41 12.17
CA GLY A 18 -12.81 -8.97 12.76
C GLY A 18 -13.91 -10.03 12.76
N GLY A 19 -14.98 -9.75 13.49
CA GLY A 19 -16.14 -10.62 13.66
C GLY A 19 -17.37 -10.12 12.90
N TRP A 20 -18.53 -10.58 13.34
CA TRP A 20 -19.82 -10.37 12.71
C TRP A 20 -20.26 -8.93 12.92
N TRP A 21 -20.62 -8.26 11.83
CA TRP A 21 -21.14 -6.89 11.83
C TRP A 21 -20.23 -5.87 12.55
N ASN A 22 -18.92 -6.02 12.35
CA ASN A 22 -17.94 -5.15 12.96
C ASN A 22 -18.10 -3.70 12.50
N GLU A 23 -18.59 -2.84 13.39
CA GLU A 23 -18.57 -1.38 13.24
C GLU A 23 -17.57 -0.78 14.25
N PRO A 24 -16.27 -0.76 13.92
CA PRO A 24 -15.29 -0.12 14.78
C PRO A 24 -15.55 1.39 14.83
N LYS A 25 -15.82 1.90 16.03
CA LYS A 25 -16.11 3.34 16.27
C LYS A 25 -15.06 4.28 15.68
N ASN A 26 -13.80 3.84 15.65
CA ASN A 26 -12.65 4.62 15.19
C ASN A 26 -12.06 4.11 13.86
N TRP A 27 -12.89 3.54 12.98
CA TRP A 27 -12.42 2.96 11.71
C TRP A 27 -11.56 3.95 10.91
N LYS A 28 -12.04 5.19 10.73
CA LYS A 28 -11.36 6.23 9.94
C LYS A 28 -9.92 6.47 10.39
N ASN A 29 -9.71 6.62 11.69
CA ASN A 29 -8.39 6.91 12.24
C ASN A 29 -7.44 5.71 12.03
N ARG A 30 -7.92 4.49 12.27
CA ARG A 30 -7.12 3.27 12.08
C ARG A 30 -6.71 3.08 10.61
N THR A 31 -7.62 3.34 9.67
CA THR A 31 -7.28 3.26 8.23
C THR A 31 -6.32 4.37 7.82
N ALA A 32 -6.49 5.59 8.34
CA ALA A 32 -5.60 6.72 8.05
C ALA A 32 -4.17 6.47 8.54
N ILE A 33 -4.01 5.90 9.74
CA ILE A 33 -2.68 5.51 10.26
C ILE A 33 -2.07 4.41 9.39
N LEU A 34 -2.84 3.38 9.03
CA LEU A 34 -2.35 2.29 8.19
C LEU A 34 -1.92 2.77 6.80
N SER A 35 -2.72 3.64 6.17
CA SER A 35 -2.37 4.22 4.86
C SER A 35 -1.15 5.14 4.97
N GLY A 36 -1.05 5.92 6.05
CA GLY A 36 0.12 6.76 6.33
C GLY A 36 1.40 5.94 6.45
N LEU A 37 1.36 4.83 7.19
CA LEU A 37 2.48 3.90 7.33
C LEU A 37 2.89 3.28 5.98
N MET A 38 1.93 2.85 5.17
CA MET A 38 2.24 2.29 3.85
C MET A 38 2.95 3.31 2.96
N ILE A 39 2.46 4.55 2.90
CA ILE A 39 3.08 5.61 2.10
C ILE A 39 4.49 5.90 2.62
N ALA A 40 4.65 6.00 3.94
CA ALA A 40 5.95 6.25 4.57
C ALA A 40 7.00 5.18 4.26
N LEU A 41 6.59 3.93 4.01
CA LEU A 41 7.49 2.84 3.60
C LEU A 41 7.73 2.81 2.09
N ILE A 42 6.68 2.99 1.29
CA ILE A 42 6.75 2.87 -0.18
C ILE A 42 7.55 4.02 -0.81
N VAL A 43 7.35 5.27 -0.35
CA VAL A 43 8.02 6.44 -0.91
C VAL A 43 9.55 6.36 -0.84
N PRO A 44 10.19 6.09 0.31
CA PRO A 44 11.65 5.95 0.37
C PRO A 44 12.14 4.71 -0.40
N MET A 45 11.38 3.60 -0.40
CA MET A 45 11.72 2.39 -1.18
C MET A 45 11.82 2.70 -2.68
N VAL A 46 10.83 3.42 -3.23
CA VAL A 46 10.81 3.83 -4.64
C VAL A 46 11.90 4.86 -4.92
N ALA A 47 12.10 5.84 -4.04
CA ALA A 47 13.15 6.84 -4.20
C ALA A 47 14.56 6.21 -4.18
N PHE A 48 14.80 5.23 -3.31
CA PHE A 48 16.04 4.46 -3.27
C PHE A 48 16.22 3.63 -4.54
N SER A 49 15.19 2.91 -4.96
CA SER A 49 15.19 2.15 -6.21
C SER A 49 15.54 3.04 -7.41
N ASN A 50 14.85 4.17 -7.58
CA ASN A 50 15.11 5.13 -8.68
C ASN A 50 16.54 5.65 -8.71
N LYS A 51 17.16 5.85 -7.55
CA LYS A 51 18.56 6.30 -7.44
C LYS A 51 19.56 5.18 -7.75
N ASN A 52 19.22 3.93 -7.46
CA ASN A 52 20.11 2.78 -7.59
C ASN A 52 19.92 2.00 -8.91
N ASN A 53 19.02 2.44 -9.80
CA ASN A 53 18.86 1.85 -11.12
C ASN A 53 20.10 2.16 -11.99
N ALA A 54 20.95 1.16 -12.21
CA ALA A 54 22.03 1.23 -13.18
C ALA A 54 21.42 1.45 -14.57
N LYS A 55 21.68 2.62 -15.17
CA LYS A 55 21.30 2.89 -16.56
C LYS A 55 22.13 1.98 -17.46
N TYR A 56 21.56 0.90 -17.98
CA TYR A 56 22.18 0.12 -19.05
C TYR A 56 22.08 0.92 -20.36
N SER A 57 23.08 1.77 -20.58
CA SER A 57 23.28 2.48 -21.84
C SER A 57 23.90 1.54 -22.86
N HIS A 58 23.09 0.80 -23.62
CA HIS A 58 23.52 0.26 -24.91
C HIS A 58 23.34 1.33 -26.02
N ALA A 59 23.88 2.53 -25.82
CA ALA A 59 23.96 3.51 -26.90
C ALA A 59 25.33 3.32 -27.58
N THR A 60 25.32 2.65 -28.73
CA THR A 60 26.46 2.62 -29.66
C THR A 60 26.79 4.06 -30.09
N LYS A 61 27.97 4.56 -29.71
CA LYS A 61 28.56 5.74 -30.35
C LYS A 61 28.81 5.37 -31.81
N HIS A 62 27.92 5.75 -32.72
CA HIS A 62 28.31 5.85 -34.12
C HIS A 62 29.22 7.07 -34.23
N SER A 63 30.50 6.78 -34.47
CA SER A 63 31.51 7.75 -34.89
C SER A 63 31.04 8.31 -36.24
N SER A 64 30.66 9.59 -36.22
CA SER A 64 30.51 10.40 -37.43
C SER A 64 31.82 11.16 -37.60
N ASP A 65 32.88 10.43 -37.92
CA ASP A 65 34.17 10.97 -38.36
C ASP A 65 34.25 10.83 -39.90
N ASP A 66 33.26 11.37 -40.62
CA ASP A 66 33.25 11.42 -42.09
C ASP A 66 32.64 12.76 -42.56
N GLU A 67 33.37 13.87 -42.37
CA GLU A 67 33.33 15.04 -43.27
C GLU A 67 34.63 15.84 -43.21
#